data_AF-A0A8T0F2X4-F1
#
_entry.id   AF-A0A8T0F2X4-F1
#
_cell.length_a   1.000
_cell.length_b   1.000
_cell.length_c   1.000
_cell.angle_alpha   90.00
_cell.angle_beta   90.00
_cell.angle_gamma   90.00
#
_symmetry.space_group_name_H-M   'P 1'
#
loop_
_entity.id
_entity.type
_entity.pdbx_description
1 polymer ?
#
loop_
_entity_poly.entity_id
_entity_poly.type
_entity_poly.pdbx_seq_one_letter_code
_entity_poly.pdbx_strand_id
1 'polypeptide(L)'
;MSERRITITITAYKNLYPGAVIGYSGHEEGVVESVAAVAAGAKIIERHITLHHSLKGSDHASSLNPVELRYFVKSIKIVEQAMGKFQKENQVCELDCYAKYVKANNSELKFSVHIQIEICMKQNGRYNIWRRTKPQPHKPEVCGLPKDH
;
A
#
# COMPACT_ATOMS: atom_id res chain seq x y z
N MET A 1 6.02 -16.22 -18.49
CA MET A 1 5.98 -15.24 -17.39
C MET A 1 6.89 -14.08 -17.77
N SER A 2 6.36 -12.88 -17.99
CA SER A 2 7.19 -11.69 -18.21
C SER A 2 7.99 -11.40 -16.94
N GLU A 3 9.29 -11.14 -17.04
CA GLU A 3 10.11 -10.71 -15.88
C GLU A 3 9.65 -9.34 -15.37
N ARG A 4 8.73 -9.32 -14.40
CA ARG A 4 8.25 -8.07 -13.78
C ARG A 4 9.24 -7.64 -12.70
N ARG A 5 9.96 -6.55 -12.94
CA ARG A 5 10.96 -5.98 -12.03
C ARG A 5 10.37 -4.93 -11.07
N ILE A 6 9.31 -5.30 -10.36
CA ILE A 6 8.47 -4.39 -9.56
C ILE A 6 9.27 -3.56 -8.56
N THR A 7 10.15 -4.20 -7.79
CA THR A 7 10.94 -3.55 -6.74
C THR A 7 11.93 -2.51 -7.31
N ILE A 8 12.57 -2.84 -8.42
CA ILE A 8 13.50 -1.94 -9.13
C ILE A 8 12.74 -0.73 -9.67
N THR A 9 11.60 -0.96 -10.32
CA THR A 9 10.79 0.13 -10.90
C THR A 9 10.28 1.10 -9.83
N ILE A 10 9.74 0.60 -8.72
CA ILE A 10 9.27 1.46 -7.63
C ILE A 10 10.41 2.27 -7.03
N THR A 11 11.57 1.64 -6.81
CA THR A 11 12.75 2.33 -6.28
C THR A 11 13.23 3.41 -7.25
N ALA A 12 13.28 3.11 -8.55
CA ALA A 12 13.67 4.07 -9.58
C ALA A 12 12.73 5.29 -9.60
N TYR A 13 11.40 5.08 -9.57
CA TYR A 13 10.46 6.20 -9.56
C TYR A 13 10.50 7.04 -8.29
N LYS A 14 10.78 6.43 -7.13
CA LYS A 14 11.01 7.20 -5.91
C LYS A 14 12.21 8.13 -6.03
N ASN A 15 13.28 7.69 -6.69
CA ASN A 15 14.48 8.50 -6.90
C ASN A 15 14.26 9.60 -7.96
N LEU A 16 13.52 9.28 -9.02
CA LEU A 16 13.22 10.24 -10.09
C LEU A 16 12.22 11.32 -9.64
N TYR A 17 11.30 10.99 -8.73
CA TYR A 17 10.23 11.87 -8.28
C TYR A 17 10.14 11.95 -6.75
N PRO A 18 11.13 12.55 -6.06
CA PRO A 18 11.23 12.54 -4.60
C PRO A 18 10.07 13.24 -3.86
N GLY A 19 9.31 14.11 -4.54
CA GLY A 19 8.11 14.77 -3.99
C GLY A 19 6.79 14.06 -4.30
N ALA A 20 6.80 13.00 -5.10
CA ALA A 20 5.59 12.31 -5.53
C ALA A 20 5.32 11.05 -4.69
N VAL A 21 4.05 10.76 -4.46
CA VAL A 21 3.62 9.50 -3.85
C VAL A 21 3.63 8.43 -4.94
N ILE A 22 4.51 7.42 -4.78
CA ILE A 22 4.61 6.32 -5.74
C ILE A 22 3.65 5.18 -5.33
N GLY A 23 2.87 4.70 -6.30
CA GLY A 23 1.96 3.57 -6.15
C GLY A 23 2.25 2.43 -7.12
N TYR A 24 1.53 1.33 -6.98
CA TYR A 24 1.58 0.16 -7.85
C TYR A 24 0.15 -0.29 -8.18
N SER A 25 -0.16 -0.42 -9.47
CA SER A 25 -1.40 -1.05 -9.96
C SER A 25 -1.03 -2.38 -10.59
N GLY A 26 -1.60 -3.46 -10.04
CA GLY A 26 -1.20 -4.82 -10.35
C GLY A 26 -2.28 -5.60 -11.09
N HIS A 27 -1.87 -6.39 -12.09
CA HIS A 27 -2.72 -7.36 -12.82
C HIS A 27 -2.11 -8.77 -12.78
N GLU A 28 -1.29 -9.07 -11.77
CA GLU A 28 -0.81 -10.42 -11.46
C GLU A 28 -1.90 -11.35 -10.94
N GLU A 29 -1.58 -12.64 -10.91
CA GLU A 29 -2.31 -13.62 -10.12
C GLU A 29 -1.75 -13.63 -8.68
N GLY A 30 -2.64 -13.75 -7.69
CA GLY A 30 -2.26 -13.74 -6.29
C GLY A 30 -1.81 -12.37 -5.77
N VAL A 31 -1.05 -12.39 -4.67
CA VAL A 31 -0.78 -11.18 -3.85
C VAL A 31 0.70 -10.82 -3.71
N VAL A 32 1.60 -11.73 -4.07
CA VAL A 32 3.02 -11.64 -3.72
C VAL A 32 3.69 -10.42 -4.38
N GLU A 33 3.41 -10.19 -5.66
CA GLU A 33 3.93 -9.04 -6.42
C GLU A 33 3.49 -7.70 -5.81
N SER A 34 2.20 -7.53 -5.53
CA SER A 34 1.66 -6.36 -4.83
C SER A 34 2.25 -6.15 -3.42
N VAL A 35 2.51 -7.22 -2.68
CA VAL A 35 3.15 -7.12 -1.36
C VAL A 35 4.63 -6.72 -1.49
N ALA A 36 5.34 -7.25 -2.49
CA ALA A 36 6.71 -6.83 -2.80
C ALA A 36 6.78 -5.35 -3.20
N ALA A 37 5.75 -4.83 -3.89
CA ALA A 37 5.63 -3.41 -4.18
C ALA A 37 5.55 -2.55 -2.91
N VAL A 38 4.75 -2.97 -1.93
CA VAL A 38 4.69 -2.32 -0.61
C VAL A 38 6.04 -2.33 0.07
N ALA A 39 6.73 -3.47 0.08
CA ALA A 39 8.06 -3.60 0.68
C ALA A 39 9.11 -2.68 0.00
N ALA A 40 9.00 -2.46 -1.32
CA ALA A 40 9.82 -1.49 -2.06
C ALA A 40 9.47 -0.02 -1.74
N GLY A 41 8.37 0.21 -1.01
CA GLY A 41 7.95 1.52 -0.54
C GLY A 41 6.85 2.16 -1.38
N ALA A 42 6.10 1.40 -2.17
CA ALA A 42 4.85 1.88 -2.73
C ALA A 42 3.86 2.23 -1.60
N LYS A 43 3.17 3.35 -1.75
CA LYS A 43 2.22 3.90 -0.77
C LYS A 43 0.78 3.71 -1.16
N ILE A 44 0.52 3.40 -2.43
CA ILE A 44 -0.80 3.15 -2.97
C ILE A 44 -0.73 1.82 -3.71
N ILE A 45 -1.59 0.87 -3.38
CA ILE A 45 -1.73 -0.37 -4.15
C ILE A 45 -3.13 -0.45 -4.72
N GLU A 46 -3.24 -0.65 -6.02
CA GLU A 46 -4.51 -0.84 -6.74
C GLU A 46 -4.62 -2.28 -7.26
N ARG A 47 -5.72 -2.94 -6.93
CA ARG A 47 -6.03 -4.30 -7.39
C ARG A 47 -7.50 -4.45 -7.72
N HIS A 48 -7.76 -5.27 -8.73
CA HIS A 48 -9.12 -5.67 -9.09
C HIS A 48 -9.61 -6.78 -8.15
N ILE A 49 -10.91 -6.80 -7.86
CA ILE A 49 -11.56 -7.85 -7.08
C ILE A 49 -12.70 -8.50 -7.87
N THR A 50 -12.86 -9.80 -7.65
CA THR A 50 -13.91 -10.62 -8.26
C THR A 50 -14.63 -11.42 -7.18
N LEU A 51 -15.85 -11.87 -7.45
CA LEU A 51 -16.54 -12.86 -6.61
C LEU A 51 -16.00 -14.27 -6.88
N HIS A 52 -15.77 -14.60 -8.15
CA HIS A 52 -15.22 -15.87 -8.61
C HIS A 52 -14.37 -15.69 -9.86
N HIS A 53 -13.27 -16.45 -9.98
CA HIS A 53 -12.40 -16.41 -11.16
C HIS A 53 -13.02 -17.05 -12.41
N SER A 54 -14.02 -17.93 -12.22
CA SER A 54 -14.72 -18.62 -13.31
C SER A 54 -15.69 -17.71 -14.08
N LEU A 55 -15.87 -16.46 -13.66
CA LEU A 55 -16.74 -15.50 -14.34
C LEU A 55 -16.14 -15.06 -15.68
N LYS A 56 -17.00 -14.82 -16.67
CA LYS A 56 -16.59 -14.55 -18.05
C LYS A 56 -15.93 -13.17 -18.20
N GLY A 57 -14.60 -13.15 -18.30
CA GLY A 57 -13.80 -11.97 -18.66
C GLY A 57 -12.36 -12.17 -18.22
N SER A 58 -11.40 -11.64 -18.97
CA SER A 58 -9.96 -11.75 -18.65
C SER A 58 -9.64 -11.19 -17.26
N ASP A 59 -10.35 -10.13 -16.87
CA ASP A 59 -10.05 -9.39 -15.64
C ASP A 59 -10.46 -10.17 -14.39
N HIS A 60 -11.42 -11.11 -14.49
CA HIS A 60 -11.79 -11.97 -13.37
C HIS A 60 -10.69 -12.98 -13.03
N ALA A 61 -9.87 -13.40 -14.01
CA ALA A 61 -8.79 -14.35 -13.79
C ALA A 61 -7.63 -13.72 -13.01
N SER A 62 -7.33 -12.43 -13.22
CA SER A 62 -6.25 -11.70 -12.54
C SER A 62 -6.72 -10.89 -11.30
N SER A 63 -8.02 -10.86 -11.02
CA SER A 63 -8.60 -10.20 -9.84
C SER A 63 -8.47 -11.05 -8.58
N LEU A 64 -8.42 -10.40 -7.42
CA LEU A 64 -8.48 -11.06 -6.13
C LEU A 64 -9.91 -11.46 -5.77
N ASN A 65 -10.11 -12.71 -5.36
CA ASN A 65 -11.37 -13.12 -4.74
C ASN A 65 -11.46 -12.64 -3.26
N PRO A 66 -12.60 -12.80 -2.55
CA PRO A 66 -12.72 -12.30 -1.17
C PRO A 66 -11.73 -12.93 -0.18
N VAL A 67 -11.38 -14.20 -0.37
CA VAL A 67 -10.41 -14.92 0.49
C VAL A 67 -9.01 -14.36 0.25
N GLU A 68 -8.63 -14.19 -1.01
CA GLU A 68 -7.35 -13.60 -1.41
C GLU A 68 -7.24 -12.14 -1.01
N LEU A 69 -8.32 -11.36 -1.09
CA LEU A 69 -8.36 -9.97 -0.63
C LEU A 69 -8.10 -9.89 0.89
N ARG A 70 -8.70 -10.79 1.67
CA ARG A 70 -8.43 -10.86 3.12
C ARG A 70 -6.97 -11.22 3.39
N TYR A 71 -6.43 -12.18 2.64
CA TYR A 71 -5.02 -12.56 2.73
C TYR A 71 -4.11 -11.39 2.34
N PHE A 72 -4.43 -10.68 1.26
CA PHE A 72 -3.72 -9.51 0.76
C PHE A 72 -3.63 -8.40 1.81
N VAL A 73 -4.76 -7.99 2.38
CA VAL A 73 -4.80 -6.97 3.44
C VAL A 73 -4.02 -7.42 4.67
N LYS A 74 -4.11 -8.69 5.05
CA LYS A 74 -3.34 -9.24 6.19
C LYS A 74 -1.83 -9.21 5.90
N SER A 75 -1.42 -9.63 4.71
CA SER A 75 -0.01 -9.64 4.30
C SER A 75 0.59 -8.24 4.25
N ILE A 76 -0.14 -7.25 3.74
CA ILE A 76 0.29 -5.85 3.79
C ILE A 76 0.52 -5.40 5.24
N LYS A 77 -0.44 -5.67 6.14
CA LYS A 77 -0.29 -5.29 7.56
C LYS A 77 0.91 -5.95 8.23
N ILE A 78 1.15 -7.23 7.94
CA ILE A 78 2.32 -7.96 8.45
C ILE A 78 3.61 -7.32 7.94
N VAL A 79 3.66 -6.99 6.65
CA VAL A 79 4.83 -6.33 6.06
C VAL A 79 5.02 -4.92 6.62
N GLU A 80 3.96 -4.12 6.76
CA GLU A 80 4.04 -2.79 7.39
C GLU A 80 4.58 -2.87 8.82
N GLN A 81 4.16 -3.87 9.60
CA GLN A 81 4.69 -4.11 10.94
C GLN A 81 6.14 -4.58 10.91
N ALA A 82 6.50 -5.49 10.01
CA ALA A 82 7.85 -6.03 9.88
C ALA A 82 8.86 -5.00 9.36
N MET A 83 8.43 -4.06 8.51
CA MET A 83 9.26 -2.92 8.09
C MET A 83 9.59 -1.97 9.25
N GLY A 84 8.78 -2.00 10.32
CA GLY A 84 9.09 -1.41 11.62
C GLY A 84 9.31 0.10 11.61
N LYS A 85 9.88 0.60 12.71
CA LYS A 85 10.46 1.94 12.79
C LYS A 85 11.98 1.82 12.52
N PHE A 86 12.63 2.90 12.10
CA PHE A 86 14.10 2.94 11.97
C PHE A 86 14.84 2.81 13.33
N GLN A 87 14.11 2.61 14.43
CA GLN A 87 14.66 2.30 15.74
C GLN A 87 14.97 0.80 15.82
N LYS A 88 16.25 0.48 15.95
CA LYS A 88 16.71 -0.86 16.31
C LYS A 88 16.40 -1.08 17.80
N GLU A 89 15.23 -1.63 18.08
CA GLU A 89 14.89 -2.12 19.42
C GLU A 89 15.42 -3.54 19.54
N ASN A 90 16.32 -3.77 20.49
CA ASN A 90 16.85 -5.10 20.74
C ASN A 90 15.72 -5.97 21.25
N GLN A 91 15.55 -7.15 20.67
CA GLN A 91 14.65 -8.13 21.26
C GLN A 91 15.21 -8.61 22.60
N VAL A 92 14.34 -9.10 23.49
CA VAL A 92 14.76 -9.57 24.83
C VAL A 92 15.86 -10.63 24.72
N CYS A 93 15.82 -11.47 23.69
CA CYS A 93 16.84 -12.49 23.39
C CYS A 93 18.15 -11.92 22.82
N GLU A 94 18.20 -10.64 22.44
CA GLU A 94 19.38 -9.98 21.89
C GLU A 94 20.12 -9.13 22.94
N LEU A 95 19.51 -8.87 24.11
CA LEU A 95 20.07 -7.97 25.15
C LEU A 95 21.46 -8.39 25.62
N ASP A 96 21.70 -9.69 25.78
CA ASP A 96 23.00 -10.23 26.22
C ASP A 96 24.12 -10.01 25.19
N CYS A 97 23.77 -9.85 23.90
CA CYS A 97 24.73 -9.56 22.83
C CYS A 97 24.96 -8.05 22.59
N TYR A 98 24.07 -7.16 23.05
CA TYR A 98 24.06 -5.74 22.67
C TYR A 98 24.75 -4.75 23.61
N ALA A 99 25.28 -5.19 24.75
CA ALA A 99 25.86 -4.31 25.77
C ALA A 99 27.07 -3.45 25.31
N LYS A 100 27.51 -3.52 24.04
CA LYS A 100 28.75 -2.89 23.55
C LYS A 100 28.59 -1.78 22.51
N TYR A 101 27.42 -1.55 21.90
CA TYR A 101 27.29 -0.54 20.85
C TYR A 101 25.95 0.19 20.90
N VAL A 102 25.97 1.50 21.21
CA VAL A 102 24.82 2.40 21.08
C VAL A 102 25.19 3.56 20.17
N LYS A 103 24.36 3.78 19.15
CA LYS A 103 23.93 5.10 18.64
C LYS A 103 22.67 4.87 17.79
N ALA A 104 21.50 5.27 18.29
CA ALA A 104 20.28 5.31 17.50
C ALA A 104 19.88 6.77 17.29
N ASN A 105 19.70 7.18 16.03
CA ASN A 105 19.16 8.49 15.68
C ASN A 105 17.63 8.47 15.73
N ASN A 106 17.05 9.53 16.30
CA ASN A 106 15.61 9.67 16.45
C ASN A 106 14.95 10.14 15.15
N SER A 107 14.21 9.24 14.49
CA SER A 107 13.18 9.64 13.54
C SER A 107 12.01 8.65 13.59
N GLU A 108 10.83 9.15 13.90
CA GLU A 108 9.59 8.37 13.94
C GLU A 108 8.93 8.42 12.57
N LEU A 109 9.14 7.39 11.74
CA LEU A 109 8.50 7.30 10.42
C LEU A 109 7.16 6.57 10.57
N LYS A 110 6.04 7.31 10.47
CA LYS A 110 4.71 6.72 10.32
C LYS A 110 4.54 6.24 8.88
N PHE A 111 4.67 4.93 8.67
CA PHE A 111 4.39 4.29 7.39
C PHE A 111 2.89 3.95 7.30
N SER A 112 2.23 4.36 6.21
CA SER A 112 0.85 3.97 5.90
C SER A 112 0.71 3.70 4.41
N VAL A 113 0.01 2.62 4.07
CA VAL A 113 -0.35 2.26 2.69
C VAL A 113 -1.85 2.47 2.48
N HIS A 114 -2.19 3.12 1.37
CA HIS A 114 -3.56 3.18 0.86
C HIS A 114 -3.81 2.02 -0.10
N ILE A 115 -4.90 1.31 0.11
CA ILE A 115 -5.35 0.24 -0.79
C ILE A 115 -6.55 0.77 -1.57
N GLN A 116 -6.41 0.79 -2.89
CA GLN A 116 -7.48 1.08 -3.83
C GLN A 116 -8.00 -0.24 -4.41
N ILE A 117 -9.32 -0.40 -4.41
CA ILE A 117 -9.97 -1.63 -4.87
C ILE A 117 -10.89 -1.25 -6.02
N GLU A 118 -10.73 -1.96 -7.14
CA GLU A 118 -11.65 -1.86 -8.27
C GLU A 118 -12.49 -3.14 -8.38
N ILE A 119 -13.80 -3.01 -8.45
CA ILE A 119 -14.70 -4.16 -8.57
C ILE A 119 -14.80 -4.53 -10.05
N CYS A 120 -14.42 -5.75 -10.41
CA CYS A 120 -14.71 -6.31 -11.73
C CYS A 120 -16.21 -6.58 -11.85
N MET A 121 -16.94 -5.62 -12.41
CA MET A 121 -18.33 -5.82 -12.82
C MET A 121 -18.38 -6.09 -14.32
N LYS A 122 -19.00 -7.19 -14.70
CA LYS A 122 -19.58 -7.32 -16.03
C LYS A 122 -21.04 -6.94 -15.95
N GLN A 123 -21.34 -5.66 -16.19
CA GLN A 123 -22.71 -5.24 -16.46
C GLN A 123 -23.05 -5.50 -17.92
N ASN A 124 -24.32 -5.82 -18.17
CA ASN A 124 -24.92 -5.88 -19.50
C ASN A 124 -24.83 -4.51 -20.21
N GLY A 125 -23.64 -4.12 -20.70
CA GLY A 125 -23.43 -3.03 -21.63
C GLY A 125 -23.40 -1.58 -21.09
N ARG A 126 -23.33 -1.32 -19.77
CA ARG A 126 -23.14 0.05 -19.24
C ARG A 126 -22.22 0.05 -18.01
N TYR A 127 -21.24 0.95 -17.95
CA TYR A 127 -20.25 1.04 -16.87
C TYR A 127 -20.63 2.14 -15.86
N ASN A 128 -20.54 1.83 -14.57
CA ASN A 128 -20.52 2.82 -13.48
C ASN A 128 -19.37 2.48 -12.52
N ILE A 129 -18.42 3.40 -12.35
CA ILE A 129 -17.28 3.26 -11.44
C ILE A 129 -17.68 3.81 -10.08
N TRP A 130 -17.74 2.94 -9.06
CA TRP A 130 -17.94 3.37 -7.67
C TRP A 130 -16.58 3.45 -6.96
N ARG A 131 -15.98 4.65 -6.93
CA ARG A 131 -14.79 4.93 -6.10
C ARG A 131 -15.23 5.29 -4.68
N ARG A 132 -14.81 4.50 -3.69
CA ARG A 132 -14.87 4.91 -2.28
C ARG A 132 -13.46 5.30 -1.84
N THR A 133 -13.11 6.58 -1.98
CA THR A 133 -11.99 7.16 -1.25
C THR A 133 -12.42 7.40 0.19
N LYS A 134 -11.52 7.19 1.17
CA LYS A 134 -11.78 7.64 2.54
C LYS A 134 -12.07 9.15 2.49
N PRO A 135 -13.07 9.66 3.22
CA PRO A 135 -13.23 11.10 3.38
C PRO A 135 -11.94 11.65 4.00
N GLN A 136 -11.33 12.64 3.35
CA GLN A 136 -10.21 13.38 3.92
C GLN A 136 -10.72 14.07 5.19
N PRO A 137 -9.95 14.09 6.30
CA PRO A 137 -10.32 14.89 7.45
C PRO A 137 -10.36 16.36 7.03
N HIS A 138 -11.54 16.97 7.06
CA HIS A 138 -11.69 18.40 6.85
C HIS A 138 -10.85 19.14 7.91
N LYS A 139 -9.88 19.94 7.46
CA LYS A 139 -9.27 20.95 8.31
C LYS A 139 -10.38 21.94 8.71
N PRO A 140 -10.54 22.29 9.99
CA PRO A 140 -11.43 23.38 10.35
C PRO A 140 -10.89 24.67 9.73
N GLU A 141 -11.70 25.34 8.92
CA GLU A 141 -11.44 26.70 8.48
C GLU A 141 -11.36 27.60 9.72
N VAL A 142 -10.19 28.17 9.97
CA VAL A 142 -10.02 29.22 10.97
C VAL A 142 -10.54 30.49 10.31
N CYS A 143 -11.81 30.84 10.55
CA CYS A 143 -12.33 32.15 10.18
C CYS A 143 -11.54 33.23 10.92
N GLY A 144 -10.83 34.06 10.15
CA GLY A 144 -10.00 35.13 10.65
C GLY A 144 -10.81 36.18 11.42
N LEU A 145 -10.20 36.68 12.50
CA LEU A 145 -10.63 37.86 13.23
C LEU A 145 -10.65 39.09 12.31
N PRO A 146 -11.57 40.04 12.52
CA PRO A 146 -11.58 41.30 11.79
C PRO A 146 -10.32 42.09 12.15
N LYS A 147 -9.63 42.62 11.14
CA LYS A 147 -8.62 43.67 11.34
C LYS A 147 -9.33 45.01 11.24
N ASP A 148 -9.30 45.73 12.34
CA ASP A 148 -9.75 47.12 12.44
C ASP A 148 -8.97 48.01 11.45
N HIS A 149 -9.69 48.88 10.73
CA HIS A 149 -9.36 50.27 10.41
C HIS A 149 -10.54 50.96 9.74
#